data_AF-A0A1Q6FGX7-F1
#
_entry.id   AF-A0A1Q6FGX7-F1
#
_cell.length_a   1.000
_cell.length_b   1.000
_cell.length_c   1.000
_cell.angle_alpha   90.00
_cell.angle_beta   90.00
_cell.angle_gamma   90.00
#
_symmetry.space_group_name_H-M   'P 1'
#
loop_
_entity.id
_entity.type
_entity.pdbx_description
1 polymer ?
#
loop_
_entity_poly.entity_id
_entity_poly.type
_entity_poly.pdbx_seq_one_letter_code
_entity_poly.pdbx_strand_id
1 'polypeptide(L)'
;MVTVTTGCKDNPAEVSAAINVTQGPPSLILEYTVPAGGKIILPLSGAIDCTVDYGDGYSEKLALTLNPATGSLINYEYAEAGVYEVSVSGSVEQLYSLQGHSETSRSYLTAVKQWGNVNLTSMYYAFYLCSNLKTLPENTTDSFAEVTTFKYAFEGCSGLQTIPASLFSGCDKVTDVLGCFTKCASLTSVPENLLAPLKNVTSLQSFLAHCKQLKTIPAGFFARSPQITTLKYTFSGNTAFETLPAGLFKGLANATNFEETFYGCTALKEIPDEFFAGCTSADIFRSCFFGNKALTKVGRNVFKGCTNVTSYKWLLANCTELVSVPADMFDDSRKVTDFSGTFRDAAKLAVESPYTTIDGVKVHIYERSLHPDAFTAPKSFGTCFRGCTALTDWDAIGSGYAAWTK
;
A
#
# COMPACT_ATOMS: atom_id res chain seq x y z
N MET A 1 -0.89 -44.01 10.62
CA MET A 1 -1.57 -45.14 11.27
C MET A 1 -0.81 -45.47 12.53
N VAL A 2 -1.44 -45.36 13.70
CA VAL A 2 -0.84 -45.77 14.97
C VAL A 2 -1.52 -47.08 15.38
N THR A 3 -0.72 -48.11 15.64
CA THR A 3 -1.24 -49.39 16.13
C THR A 3 -1.01 -49.44 17.63
N VAL A 4 -2.10 -49.54 18.40
CA VAL A 4 -2.02 -49.76 19.85
C VAL A 4 -2.23 -51.24 20.10
N THR A 5 -1.22 -51.90 20.68
CA THR A 5 -1.29 -53.31 21.07
C THR A 5 -1.32 -53.37 22.60
N THR A 6 -2.33 -54.04 23.14
CA THR A 6 -2.38 -54.35 24.57
C THR A 6 -2.40 -55.87 24.76
N GLY A 7 -1.73 -56.31 25.83
CA GLY A 7 -1.68 -57.72 26.24
C GLY A 7 -1.50 -57.81 27.75
N CYS A 8 -2.13 -58.80 28.38
CA CYS A 8 -1.96 -59.08 29.80
C CYS A 8 -0.95 -60.21 29.98
N LYS A 9 -0.14 -60.15 31.05
CA LYS A 9 0.93 -61.13 31.34
C LYS A 9 0.40 -62.57 31.47
N ASP A 10 -0.87 -62.71 31.84
CA ASP A 10 -1.54 -63.99 32.10
C ASP A 10 -2.50 -64.45 30.98
N ASN A 11 -2.65 -63.66 29.90
CA ASN A 11 -3.45 -64.03 28.73
C ASN A 11 -2.86 -63.40 27.44
N PRO A 12 -2.11 -64.15 26.63
CA PRO A 12 -1.28 -63.62 25.54
C PRO A 12 -2.07 -63.26 24.27
N ALA A 13 -3.39 -63.14 24.33
CA ALA A 13 -4.18 -62.68 23.19
C ALA A 13 -3.88 -61.19 22.95
N GLU A 14 -2.96 -60.92 22.03
CA GLU A 14 -2.68 -59.56 21.57
C GLU A 14 -3.92 -59.00 20.87
N VAL A 15 -4.49 -57.95 21.45
CA VAL A 15 -5.55 -57.17 20.81
C VAL A 15 -4.90 -55.92 20.24
N SER A 16 -4.87 -55.83 18.91
CA SER A 16 -4.40 -54.65 18.19
C SER A 16 -5.58 -53.85 17.66
N ALA A 17 -5.61 -52.55 17.97
CA ALA A 17 -6.51 -51.60 17.32
C ALA A 17 -5.71 -50.66 16.40
N ALA A 18 -6.18 -50.51 15.15
CA ALA A 18 -5.62 -49.56 14.22
C ALA A 18 -6.29 -48.20 14.40
N ILE A 19 -5.52 -47.17 14.76
CA ILE A 19 -5.96 -45.77 14.81
C ILE A 19 -5.52 -45.10 13.50
N ASN A 20 -6.51 -44.78 12.66
CA ASN A 20 -6.31 -43.93 11.49
C ASN A 20 -6.27 -42.47 11.94
N VAL A 21 -5.06 -41.94 12.10
CA VAL A 21 -4.84 -40.50 12.30
C VAL A 21 -4.77 -39.86 10.92
N THR A 22 -5.83 -39.14 10.52
CA THR A 22 -5.80 -38.21 9.40
C THR A 22 -5.55 -36.81 9.94
N GLN A 23 -4.41 -36.21 9.58
CA GLN A 23 -4.18 -34.80 9.88
C GLN A 23 -5.11 -33.96 9.00
N GLY A 24 -5.98 -33.16 9.62
CA GLY A 24 -6.76 -32.16 8.90
C GLY A 24 -5.88 -31.09 8.27
N PRO A 25 -6.44 -30.20 7.43
CA PRO A 25 -5.70 -29.04 6.95
C PRO A 25 -5.13 -28.24 8.14
N PRO A 26 -4.00 -27.54 7.95
CA PRO A 26 -3.38 -26.75 9.01
C PRO A 26 -4.35 -25.67 9.52
N SER A 27 -4.43 -25.47 10.83
CA SER A 27 -5.30 -24.45 11.45
C SER A 27 -4.80 -23.02 11.20
N LEU A 28 -5.72 -22.06 11.19
CA LEU A 28 -5.37 -20.65 11.43
C LEU A 28 -4.98 -20.50 12.91
N ILE A 29 -3.87 -19.85 13.22
CA ILE A 29 -3.42 -19.62 14.60
C ILE A 29 -3.19 -18.14 14.83
N LEU A 30 -3.93 -17.58 15.79
CA LEU A 30 -3.92 -16.18 16.19
C LEU A 30 -3.44 -16.06 17.63
N GLU A 31 -2.47 -15.18 17.88
CA GLU A 31 -1.98 -14.91 19.24
C GLU A 31 -2.65 -13.67 19.81
N TYR A 32 -3.23 -13.82 21.00
CA TYR A 32 -3.85 -12.74 21.75
C TYR A 32 -3.12 -12.51 23.08
N THR A 33 -2.81 -11.26 23.38
CA THR A 33 -2.37 -10.83 24.72
C THR A 33 -3.52 -10.08 25.38
N VAL A 34 -4.05 -10.61 26.48
CA VAL A 34 -5.26 -10.10 27.15
C VAL A 34 -5.01 -9.83 28.64
N PRO A 35 -5.65 -8.80 29.22
CA PRO A 35 -5.73 -8.66 30.67
C PRO A 35 -6.74 -9.65 31.26
N ALA A 36 -6.78 -9.76 32.59
CA ALA A 36 -7.80 -10.52 33.30
C ALA A 36 -9.21 -9.95 33.01
N GLY A 37 -10.18 -10.81 32.71
CA GLY A 37 -11.50 -10.43 32.20
C GLY A 37 -11.48 -9.86 30.78
N GLY A 38 -10.38 -10.02 30.05
CA GLY A 38 -10.20 -9.49 28.69
C GLY A 38 -11.09 -10.22 27.69
N LYS A 39 -11.85 -9.43 26.90
CA LYS A 39 -12.74 -9.93 25.85
C LYS A 39 -12.11 -9.79 24.47
N ILE A 40 -11.88 -10.92 23.81
CA ILE A 40 -11.50 -10.95 22.40
C ILE A 40 -12.74 -11.09 21.53
N ILE A 41 -12.60 -10.62 20.29
CA ILE A 41 -13.56 -10.88 19.22
C ILE A 41 -12.78 -11.56 18.10
N LEU A 42 -13.19 -12.75 17.72
CA LEU A 42 -12.51 -13.46 16.63
C LEU A 42 -12.83 -12.79 15.30
N PRO A 43 -11.84 -12.60 14.42
CA PRO A 43 -12.05 -11.92 13.14
C PRO A 43 -12.70 -12.86 12.10
N LEU A 44 -13.54 -13.81 12.50
CA LEU A 44 -14.14 -14.79 11.59
C LEU A 44 -15.47 -14.24 11.06
N SER A 45 -15.74 -14.42 9.77
CA SER A 45 -17.02 -14.02 9.18
C SER A 45 -17.43 -14.90 7.99
N GLY A 46 -18.64 -14.69 7.46
CA GLY A 46 -19.21 -15.51 6.39
C GLY A 46 -19.65 -16.89 6.90
N ALA A 47 -19.64 -17.89 6.02
CA ALA A 47 -19.89 -19.27 6.37
C ALA A 47 -18.74 -19.85 7.20
N ILE A 48 -19.09 -20.43 8.35
CA ILE A 48 -18.16 -20.99 9.33
C ILE A 48 -18.62 -22.40 9.67
N ASP A 49 -17.73 -23.38 9.47
CA ASP A 49 -17.85 -24.75 9.98
C ASP A 49 -16.46 -25.17 10.49
N CYS A 50 -16.18 -24.82 11.74
CA CYS A 50 -14.86 -24.96 12.33
C CYS A 50 -14.93 -25.36 13.82
N THR A 51 -13.80 -25.82 14.35
CA THR A 51 -13.55 -25.93 15.78
C THR A 51 -12.55 -24.86 16.17
N VAL A 52 -12.90 -24.09 17.20
CA VAL A 52 -12.04 -23.07 17.80
C VAL A 52 -11.53 -23.61 19.13
N ASP A 53 -10.21 -23.67 19.29
CA ASP A 53 -9.53 -23.87 20.57
C ASP A 53 -8.99 -22.51 21.02
N TYR A 54 -9.40 -22.07 22.22
CA TYR A 54 -9.05 -20.75 22.75
C TYR A 54 -7.68 -20.74 23.46
N GLY A 55 -6.99 -21.88 23.56
CA GLY A 55 -5.65 -21.95 24.13
C GLY A 55 -5.61 -21.93 25.66
N ASP A 56 -6.76 -21.95 26.33
CA ASP A 56 -6.91 -22.06 27.79
C ASP A 56 -7.48 -23.44 28.22
N GLY A 57 -7.58 -24.37 27.27
CA GLY A 57 -8.14 -25.71 27.45
C GLY A 57 -9.63 -25.81 27.08
N TYR A 58 -10.31 -24.69 26.79
CA TYR A 58 -11.65 -24.70 26.24
C TYR A 58 -11.62 -24.69 24.70
N SER A 59 -12.49 -25.51 24.11
CA SER A 59 -12.75 -25.50 22.67
C SER A 59 -14.23 -25.66 22.38
N GLU A 60 -14.66 -25.15 21.23
CA GLU A 60 -16.05 -25.27 20.77
C GLU A 60 -16.13 -25.51 19.27
N LYS A 61 -17.22 -26.17 18.85
CA LYS A 61 -17.56 -26.36 17.45
C LYS A 61 -18.57 -25.29 17.02
N LEU A 62 -18.25 -24.60 15.94
CA LEU A 62 -19.09 -23.58 15.31
C LEU A 62 -19.56 -24.06 13.95
N ALA A 63 -20.86 -23.96 13.70
CA ALA A 63 -21.48 -24.24 12.40
C ALA A 63 -22.57 -23.19 12.16
N LEU A 64 -22.18 -22.05 11.60
CA LEU A 64 -23.00 -20.84 11.55
C LEU A 64 -22.60 -19.92 10.38
N THR A 65 -23.38 -18.87 10.15
CA THR A 65 -23.06 -17.82 9.17
C THR A 65 -23.07 -16.46 9.85
N LEU A 66 -21.96 -15.74 9.79
CA LEU A 66 -21.84 -14.38 10.33
C LEU A 66 -21.88 -13.36 9.21
N ASN A 67 -22.76 -12.37 9.34
CA ASN A 67 -22.76 -11.21 8.47
C ASN A 67 -22.22 -10.01 9.25
N PRO A 68 -21.10 -9.39 8.80
CA PRO A 68 -20.56 -8.25 9.52
C PRO A 68 -21.49 -7.03 9.53
N ALA A 69 -22.44 -6.92 8.59
CA ALA A 69 -23.44 -5.86 8.57
C ALA A 69 -24.49 -6.01 9.69
N THR A 70 -24.69 -7.22 10.24
CA THR A 70 -25.70 -7.47 11.28
C THR A 70 -25.13 -7.44 12.70
N GLY A 71 -23.81 -7.31 12.87
CA GLY A 71 -23.14 -7.20 14.17
C GLY A 71 -23.04 -8.51 14.95
N SER A 72 -23.33 -9.66 14.34
CA SER A 72 -23.14 -10.99 14.95
C SER A 72 -21.65 -11.35 14.94
N LEU A 73 -21.09 -11.64 16.12
CA LEU A 73 -19.65 -11.84 16.34
C LEU A 73 -19.41 -12.99 17.32
N ILE A 74 -18.25 -13.62 17.21
CA ILE A 74 -17.78 -14.62 18.19
C ILE A 74 -16.92 -13.89 19.23
N ASN A 75 -17.38 -13.90 20.48
CA ASN A 75 -16.73 -13.23 21.60
C ASN A 75 -16.26 -14.29 22.59
N TYR A 76 -15.09 -14.07 23.18
CA TYR A 76 -14.57 -14.94 24.24
C TYR A 76 -13.89 -14.10 25.33
N GLU A 77 -14.19 -14.41 26.60
CA GLU A 77 -13.65 -13.72 27.77
C GLU A 77 -12.67 -14.64 28.49
N TYR A 78 -11.42 -14.19 28.65
CA TYR A 78 -10.44 -14.90 29.45
C TYR A 78 -10.51 -14.45 30.91
N ALA A 79 -10.61 -15.41 31.83
CA ALA A 79 -10.62 -15.11 33.26
C ALA A 79 -9.28 -14.50 33.72
N GLU A 80 -8.17 -15.08 33.29
CA GLU A 80 -6.82 -14.68 33.69
C GLU A 80 -6.10 -13.89 32.59
N ALA A 81 -5.25 -12.96 33.01
CA ALA A 81 -4.35 -12.26 32.09
C ALA A 81 -3.34 -13.24 31.50
N GLY A 82 -3.04 -13.12 30.21
CA GLY A 82 -2.12 -14.06 29.57
C GLY A 82 -1.90 -13.81 28.09
N VAL A 83 -1.07 -14.68 27.52
CA VAL A 83 -0.88 -14.82 26.08
C VAL A 83 -1.50 -16.16 25.68
N TYR A 84 -2.45 -16.11 24.75
CA TYR A 84 -3.22 -17.26 24.31
C TYR A 84 -3.08 -17.44 22.80
N GLU A 85 -2.87 -18.67 22.36
CA GLU A 85 -2.89 -19.04 20.94
C GLU A 85 -4.25 -19.65 20.62
N VAL A 86 -5.08 -18.90 19.89
CA VAL A 86 -6.37 -19.35 19.40
C VAL A 86 -6.17 -20.09 18.08
N SER A 87 -6.55 -21.37 18.05
CA SER A 87 -6.46 -22.23 16.87
C SER A 87 -7.84 -22.44 16.27
N VAL A 88 -7.97 -22.19 14.96
CA VAL A 88 -9.21 -22.38 14.20
C VAL A 88 -8.97 -23.44 13.14
N SER A 89 -9.64 -24.58 13.30
CA SER A 89 -9.54 -25.75 12.42
C SER A 89 -10.86 -26.04 11.72
N GLY A 90 -10.85 -26.21 10.40
CA GLY A 90 -12.08 -26.35 9.60
C GLY A 90 -12.19 -25.26 8.54
N SER A 91 -13.40 -24.78 8.27
CA SER A 91 -13.69 -23.83 7.20
C SER A 91 -14.17 -22.49 7.74
N VAL A 92 -13.58 -21.41 7.24
CA VAL A 92 -13.93 -20.00 7.49
C VAL A 92 -13.85 -19.28 6.15
N GLU A 93 -14.98 -18.73 5.72
CA GLU A 93 -15.06 -18.06 4.41
C GLU A 93 -14.23 -16.77 4.33
N GLN A 94 -14.18 -15.98 5.40
CA GLN A 94 -13.51 -14.68 5.38
C GLN A 94 -13.01 -14.26 6.76
N LEU A 95 -11.97 -13.43 6.76
CA LEU A 95 -11.55 -12.69 7.95
C LEU A 95 -12.02 -11.23 7.87
N TYR A 96 -12.52 -10.69 8.98
CA TYR A 96 -13.08 -9.33 9.05
C TYR A 96 -13.05 -8.76 10.47
N SER A 97 -12.60 -7.50 10.62
CA SER A 97 -12.47 -6.80 11.92
C SER A 97 -12.98 -5.35 11.93
N LEU A 98 -13.86 -4.93 11.01
CA LEU A 98 -14.37 -3.55 10.98
C LEU A 98 -15.62 -3.37 11.86
N GLN A 99 -16.81 -3.73 11.37
CA GLN A 99 -18.08 -3.49 12.06
C GLN A 99 -18.19 -4.36 13.33
N GLY A 100 -18.50 -3.73 14.47
CA GLY A 100 -18.71 -4.40 15.74
C GLY A 100 -17.45 -4.73 16.55
N HIS A 101 -16.25 -4.54 15.98
CA HIS A 101 -14.99 -4.65 16.71
C HIS A 101 -14.61 -3.32 17.37
N SER A 102 -14.30 -3.35 18.66
CA SER A 102 -13.80 -2.20 19.41
C SER A 102 -12.27 -2.06 19.25
N GLU A 103 -11.75 -0.85 19.45
CA GLU A 103 -10.29 -0.61 19.50
C GLU A 103 -9.60 -1.52 20.53
N THR A 104 -10.21 -1.70 21.70
CA THR A 104 -9.72 -2.60 22.74
C THR A 104 -9.64 -4.04 22.26
N SER A 105 -10.71 -4.59 21.66
CA SER A 105 -10.69 -5.99 21.19
C SER A 105 -9.65 -6.24 20.09
N ARG A 106 -9.43 -5.27 19.20
CA ARG A 106 -8.41 -5.34 18.14
C ARG A 106 -6.99 -5.27 18.67
N SER A 107 -6.77 -4.50 19.74
CA SER A 107 -5.44 -4.31 20.33
C SER A 107 -4.95 -5.54 21.10
N TYR A 108 -5.83 -6.50 21.41
CA TYR A 108 -5.42 -7.77 22.00
C TYR A 108 -4.77 -8.73 21.01
N LEU A 109 -5.04 -8.63 19.70
CA LEU A 109 -4.36 -9.45 18.69
C LEU A 109 -2.92 -8.96 18.50
N THR A 110 -1.94 -9.79 18.84
CA THR A 110 -0.51 -9.43 18.83
C THR A 110 0.29 -10.09 17.71
N ALA A 111 -0.12 -11.26 17.24
CA ALA A 111 0.52 -11.95 16.12
C ALA A 111 -0.47 -12.83 15.34
N VAL A 112 -0.22 -12.98 14.04
CA VAL A 112 -0.70 -14.15 13.30
C VAL A 112 0.46 -15.15 13.29
N LYS A 113 0.22 -16.36 13.78
CA LYS A 113 1.28 -17.38 13.92
C LYS A 113 1.29 -18.34 12.75
N GLN A 114 0.10 -18.60 12.18
CA GLN A 114 -0.07 -19.47 11.03
C GLN A 114 -1.36 -19.09 10.30
N TRP A 115 -1.34 -19.04 8.97
CA TRP A 115 -2.53 -18.75 8.16
C TRP A 115 -3.49 -19.93 8.02
N GLY A 116 -2.96 -21.16 8.03
CA GLY A 116 -3.73 -22.39 7.91
C GLY A 116 -4.34 -22.59 6.53
N ASN A 117 -5.10 -23.64 6.31
CA ASN A 117 -5.88 -23.82 5.08
C ASN A 117 -7.37 -23.97 5.45
N VAL A 118 -7.96 -22.83 5.81
CA VAL A 118 -9.34 -22.74 6.31
C VAL A 118 -10.34 -22.27 5.25
N ASN A 119 -10.03 -22.41 3.95
CA ASN A 119 -10.90 -22.03 2.83
C ASN A 119 -11.27 -20.53 2.77
N LEU A 120 -10.32 -19.64 3.07
CA LEU A 120 -10.52 -18.20 2.96
C LEU A 120 -10.77 -17.80 1.50
N THR A 121 -11.78 -16.96 1.29
CA THR A 121 -12.11 -16.34 -0.01
C THR A 121 -11.94 -14.81 0.02
N SER A 122 -11.86 -14.21 1.21
CA SER A 122 -11.72 -12.76 1.40
C SER A 122 -10.94 -12.42 2.67
N MET A 123 -10.08 -11.40 2.56
CA MET A 123 -9.36 -10.76 3.67
C MET A 123 -9.81 -9.30 3.86
N TYR A 124 -11.01 -8.95 3.38
CA TYR A 124 -11.55 -7.60 3.47
C TYR A 124 -11.64 -7.13 4.93
N TYR A 125 -10.87 -6.11 5.29
CA TYR A 125 -10.74 -5.62 6.67
C TYR A 125 -10.31 -6.68 7.72
N ALA A 126 -9.61 -7.76 7.32
CA ALA A 126 -9.26 -8.89 8.20
C ALA A 126 -8.73 -8.51 9.58
N PHE A 127 -7.72 -7.64 9.64
CA PHE A 127 -7.06 -7.17 10.87
C PHE A 127 -7.05 -5.65 10.98
N TYR A 128 -8.10 -5.01 10.45
CA TYR A 128 -8.26 -3.57 10.47
C TYR A 128 -8.07 -2.99 11.89
N LEU A 129 -7.17 -2.00 12.02
CA LEU A 129 -6.82 -1.32 13.27
C LEU A 129 -6.31 -2.22 14.41
N CYS A 130 -5.80 -3.43 14.10
CA CYS A 130 -5.08 -4.25 15.09
C CYS A 130 -3.70 -3.62 15.39
N SER A 131 -3.70 -2.57 16.21
CA SER A 131 -2.54 -1.70 16.46
C SER A 131 -1.36 -2.40 17.12
N ASN A 132 -1.60 -3.51 17.84
CA ASN A 132 -0.56 -4.30 18.48
C ASN A 132 -0.13 -5.53 17.68
N LEU A 133 -0.67 -5.75 16.47
CA LEU A 133 -0.24 -6.83 15.58
C LEU A 133 1.17 -6.53 15.07
N LYS A 134 2.17 -7.30 15.53
CA LYS A 134 3.60 -7.01 15.27
C LYS A 134 4.19 -7.81 14.11
N THR A 135 3.74 -9.05 13.94
CA THR A 135 4.33 -10.02 13.01
C THR A 135 3.24 -10.79 12.27
N LEU A 136 3.58 -11.17 11.03
CA LEU A 136 2.79 -12.05 10.18
C LEU A 136 3.67 -13.24 9.81
N PRO A 137 3.10 -14.43 9.56
CA PRO A 137 3.84 -15.57 9.06
C PRO A 137 3.89 -15.54 7.53
N GLU A 138 4.85 -16.27 6.96
CA GLU A 138 4.86 -16.59 5.52
C GLU A 138 3.61 -17.39 5.14
N ASN A 139 3.12 -17.24 3.89
CA ASN A 139 2.06 -18.11 3.39
C ASN A 139 2.67 -19.40 2.80
N THR A 140 2.84 -20.42 3.65
CA THR A 140 3.45 -21.72 3.28
C THR A 140 2.44 -22.84 3.05
N THR A 141 1.15 -22.58 3.24
CA THR A 141 0.08 -23.59 3.23
C THR A 141 -1.00 -23.33 2.18
N ASP A 142 -0.69 -22.51 1.17
CA ASP A 142 -1.61 -22.07 0.11
C ASP A 142 -2.92 -21.50 0.67
N SER A 143 -2.84 -20.83 1.82
CA SER A 143 -3.96 -20.32 2.61
C SER A 143 -4.89 -19.37 1.86
N PHE A 144 -4.35 -18.78 0.78
CA PHE A 144 -4.96 -17.71 0.03
C PHE A 144 -5.28 -18.09 -1.42
N ALA A 145 -5.26 -19.39 -1.76
CA ALA A 145 -5.53 -19.87 -3.11
C ALA A 145 -6.88 -19.41 -3.67
N GLU A 146 -7.89 -19.28 -2.80
CA GLU A 146 -9.23 -18.83 -3.15
C GLU A 146 -9.51 -17.36 -2.81
N VAL A 147 -8.55 -16.65 -2.23
CA VAL A 147 -8.74 -15.25 -1.80
C VAL A 147 -8.75 -14.32 -3.00
N THR A 148 -9.79 -13.47 -3.06
CA THR A 148 -9.97 -12.50 -4.15
C THR A 148 -9.58 -11.06 -3.77
N THR A 149 -9.48 -10.75 -2.48
CA THR A 149 -9.20 -9.40 -1.98
C THR A 149 -8.43 -9.38 -0.67
N PHE A 150 -7.51 -8.41 -0.56
CA PHE A 150 -6.83 -7.98 0.67
C PHE A 150 -7.11 -6.51 1.01
N LYS A 151 -8.22 -5.97 0.49
CA LYS A 151 -8.61 -4.59 0.71
C LYS A 151 -8.69 -4.27 2.20
N TYR A 152 -7.88 -3.30 2.64
CA TYR A 152 -7.75 -2.86 4.03
C TYR A 152 -7.41 -3.95 5.05
N ALA A 153 -6.90 -5.10 4.60
CA ALA A 153 -6.64 -6.27 5.45
C ALA A 153 -5.77 -5.95 6.67
N PHE A 154 -4.77 -5.07 6.52
CA PHE A 154 -3.86 -4.65 7.57
C PHE A 154 -3.85 -3.12 7.76
N GLU A 155 -4.91 -2.41 7.30
CA GLU A 155 -4.95 -0.96 7.49
C GLU A 155 -4.95 -0.65 8.98
N GLY A 156 -4.00 0.18 9.41
CA GLY A 156 -3.89 0.64 10.77
C GLY A 156 -3.30 -0.37 11.75
N CYS A 157 -2.72 -1.47 11.27
CA CYS A 157 -1.80 -2.30 12.05
C CYS A 157 -0.51 -1.53 12.35
N SER A 158 -0.60 -0.51 13.20
CA SER A 158 0.46 0.47 13.43
C SER A 158 1.70 -0.12 14.11
N GLY A 159 1.56 -1.26 14.80
CA GLY A 159 2.63 -2.05 15.39
C GLY A 159 3.32 -3.03 14.43
N LEU A 160 2.83 -3.21 13.20
CA LEU A 160 3.39 -4.16 12.24
C LEU A 160 4.79 -3.72 11.80
N GLN A 161 5.80 -4.57 12.05
CA GLN A 161 7.21 -4.20 11.89
C GLN A 161 7.80 -4.66 10.55
N THR A 162 7.34 -5.82 10.06
CA THR A 162 7.85 -6.46 8.83
C THR A 162 6.70 -7.09 8.05
N ILE A 163 6.88 -7.22 6.73
CA ILE A 163 6.01 -8.00 5.87
C ILE A 163 6.81 -9.23 5.41
N PRO A 164 6.29 -10.46 5.61
CA PRO A 164 6.92 -11.69 5.10
C PRO A 164 7.02 -11.67 3.57
N ALA A 165 8.12 -12.20 3.02
CA ALA A 165 8.42 -12.06 1.59
C ALA A 165 7.43 -12.83 0.70
N SER A 166 6.91 -13.93 1.21
CA SER A 166 5.99 -14.85 0.54
C SER A 166 4.57 -14.74 1.11
N LEU A 167 4.23 -13.63 1.77
CA LEU A 167 2.86 -13.40 2.28
C LEU A 167 1.79 -13.62 1.22
N PHE A 168 2.05 -13.19 -0.01
CA PHE A 168 1.11 -13.33 -1.14
C PHE A 168 1.37 -14.57 -2.02
N SER A 169 2.19 -15.53 -1.59
CA SER A 169 2.38 -16.77 -2.37
C SER A 169 1.03 -17.45 -2.63
N GLY A 170 0.81 -17.97 -3.84
CA GLY A 170 -0.45 -18.64 -4.22
C GLY A 170 -1.69 -17.72 -4.36
N CYS A 171 -1.54 -16.40 -4.26
CA CYS A 171 -2.64 -15.43 -4.40
C CYS A 171 -3.05 -15.16 -5.86
N ASP A 172 -3.29 -16.20 -6.66
CA ASP A 172 -3.56 -16.06 -8.10
C ASP A 172 -4.90 -15.37 -8.41
N LYS A 173 -5.87 -15.42 -7.48
CA LYS A 173 -7.22 -14.86 -7.67
C LYS A 173 -7.38 -13.44 -7.13
N VAL A 174 -6.34 -12.87 -6.48
CA VAL A 174 -6.43 -11.54 -5.88
C VAL A 174 -6.49 -10.46 -6.95
N THR A 175 -7.49 -9.60 -6.85
CA THR A 175 -7.72 -8.47 -7.76
C THR A 175 -7.70 -7.10 -7.05
N ASP A 176 -7.96 -7.07 -5.74
CA ASP A 176 -8.08 -5.83 -4.98
C ASP A 176 -7.21 -5.86 -3.70
N VAL A 177 -6.29 -4.90 -3.60
CA VAL A 177 -5.40 -4.68 -2.45
C VAL A 177 -5.45 -3.24 -1.93
N LEU A 178 -6.55 -2.52 -2.22
CA LEU A 178 -6.74 -1.14 -1.81
C LEU A 178 -6.43 -0.96 -0.32
N GLY A 179 -5.46 -0.09 -0.03
CA GLY A 179 -5.08 0.28 1.33
C GLY A 179 -4.56 -0.85 2.22
N CYS A 180 -4.11 -1.98 1.65
CA CYS A 180 -3.74 -3.19 2.39
C CYS A 180 -2.84 -2.94 3.61
N PHE A 181 -1.78 -2.11 3.48
CA PHE A 181 -0.86 -1.75 4.56
C PHE A 181 -0.90 -0.24 4.89
N THR A 182 -2.03 0.43 4.65
CA THR A 182 -2.18 1.84 5.02
C THR A 182 -2.00 2.02 6.52
N LYS A 183 -1.26 3.05 6.96
CA LYS A 183 -1.03 3.36 8.39
C LYS A 183 -0.31 2.25 9.18
N CYS A 184 0.43 1.34 8.53
CA CYS A 184 1.40 0.45 9.19
C CYS A 184 2.63 1.26 9.64
N ALA A 185 2.44 2.07 10.69
CA ALA A 185 3.38 3.14 11.06
C ALA A 185 4.76 2.65 11.52
N SER A 186 4.88 1.41 12.00
CA SER A 186 6.15 0.80 12.45
C SER A 186 6.89 0.04 11.35
N LEU A 187 6.36 0.00 10.13
CA LEU A 187 6.99 -0.69 9.02
C LEU A 187 8.22 0.09 8.55
N THR A 188 9.37 -0.57 8.56
CA THR A 188 10.68 0.05 8.22
C THR A 188 11.20 -0.34 6.85
N SER A 189 10.74 -1.47 6.30
CA SER A 189 11.13 -1.99 4.98
C SER A 189 10.03 -2.87 4.39
N VAL A 190 10.09 -3.12 3.09
CA VAL A 190 9.20 -4.05 2.39
C VAL A 190 10.00 -5.03 1.54
N PRO A 191 9.55 -6.29 1.36
CA PRO A 191 10.21 -7.24 0.47
C PRO A 191 10.16 -6.79 -1.01
N GLU A 192 11.26 -6.96 -1.73
CA GLU A 192 11.37 -6.54 -3.14
C GLU A 192 10.35 -7.24 -4.06
N ASN A 193 10.11 -8.54 -3.86
CA ASN A 193 9.22 -9.31 -4.71
C ASN A 193 7.79 -9.46 -4.15
N LEU A 194 7.39 -8.64 -3.18
CA LEU A 194 6.09 -8.75 -2.49
C LEU A 194 4.91 -8.79 -3.47
N LEU A 195 4.95 -7.98 -4.53
CA LEU A 195 3.88 -7.87 -5.52
C LEU A 195 3.90 -8.96 -6.60
N ALA A 196 4.97 -9.75 -6.69
CA ALA A 196 5.17 -10.69 -7.79
C ALA A 196 4.04 -11.73 -7.93
N PRO A 197 3.45 -12.26 -6.83
CA PRO A 197 2.33 -13.20 -6.94
C PRO A 197 0.99 -12.58 -7.40
N LEU A 198 0.81 -11.27 -7.25
CA LEU A 198 -0.47 -10.59 -7.43
C LEU A 198 -0.76 -10.26 -8.91
N LYS A 199 -0.93 -11.30 -9.74
CA LYS A 199 -0.99 -11.17 -11.22
C LYS A 199 -2.18 -10.40 -11.75
N ASN A 200 -3.31 -10.40 -11.02
CA ASN A 200 -4.56 -9.78 -11.45
C ASN A 200 -4.83 -8.43 -10.79
N VAL A 201 -3.94 -7.95 -9.91
CA VAL A 201 -4.02 -6.63 -9.30
C VAL A 201 -3.52 -5.58 -10.28
N THR A 202 -4.33 -4.57 -10.58
CA THR A 202 -3.96 -3.43 -11.46
C THR A 202 -3.82 -2.11 -10.71
N SER A 203 -4.36 -2.01 -9.49
CA SER A 203 -4.34 -0.80 -8.68
C SER A 203 -3.64 -1.05 -7.34
N LEU A 204 -2.70 -0.17 -6.98
CA LEU A 204 -2.04 -0.14 -5.67
C LEU A 204 -2.47 1.08 -4.86
N GLN A 205 -3.72 1.49 -5.03
CA GLN A 205 -4.22 2.68 -4.37
C GLN A 205 -4.05 2.58 -2.86
N SER A 206 -3.37 3.57 -2.27
CA SER A 206 -3.04 3.66 -0.84
C SER A 206 -2.25 2.46 -0.25
N PHE A 207 -1.71 1.54 -1.06
CA PHE A 207 -1.21 0.25 -0.59
C PHE A 207 -0.21 0.34 0.58
N LEU A 208 0.70 1.32 0.57
CA LEU A 208 1.70 1.60 1.61
C LEU A 208 1.65 3.07 2.08
N ALA A 209 0.45 3.67 2.11
CA ALA A 209 0.28 5.05 2.56
C ALA A 209 0.46 5.17 4.09
N HIS A 210 1.00 6.28 4.57
CA HIS A 210 1.18 6.62 5.97
C HIS A 210 2.00 5.60 6.79
N CYS A 211 2.91 4.87 6.14
CA CYS A 211 3.95 4.06 6.77
C CYS A 211 5.08 4.99 7.26
N LYS A 212 4.85 5.65 8.40
CA LYS A 212 5.67 6.79 8.87
C LYS A 212 7.13 6.50 9.17
N GLN A 213 7.54 5.23 9.28
CA GLN A 213 8.94 4.82 9.48
C GLN A 213 9.60 4.25 8.21
N LEU A 214 8.88 4.13 7.10
CA LEU A 214 9.43 3.63 5.84
C LEU A 214 10.33 4.70 5.21
N LYS A 215 11.63 4.38 5.12
CA LYS A 215 12.66 5.34 4.63
C LYS A 215 12.88 5.33 3.13
N THR A 216 12.63 4.19 2.50
CA THR A 216 12.73 3.96 1.07
C THR A 216 11.97 2.67 0.74
N ILE A 217 11.99 2.26 -0.52
CA ILE A 217 11.47 0.99 -1.00
C ILE A 217 12.51 0.31 -1.91
N PRO A 218 12.46 -1.01 -2.15
CA PRO A 218 13.40 -1.68 -3.04
C PRO A 218 13.30 -1.17 -4.49
N ALA A 219 14.43 -0.96 -5.16
CA ALA A 219 14.44 -0.47 -6.55
C ALA A 219 13.65 -1.38 -7.51
N GLY A 220 13.68 -2.70 -7.29
CA GLY A 220 12.94 -3.69 -8.07
C GLY A 220 11.51 -3.96 -7.62
N PHE A 221 10.92 -3.13 -6.73
CA PHE A 221 9.60 -3.40 -6.13
C PHE A 221 8.48 -3.64 -7.17
N PHE A 222 8.57 -3.00 -8.34
CA PHE A 222 7.62 -3.16 -9.44
C PHE A 222 8.09 -4.06 -10.59
N ALA A 223 9.32 -4.60 -10.53
CA ALA A 223 9.96 -5.26 -11.67
C ALA A 223 9.21 -6.49 -12.20
N ARG A 224 8.35 -7.10 -11.38
CA ARG A 224 7.54 -8.30 -11.73
C ARG A 224 6.04 -8.04 -11.79
N SER A 225 5.64 -6.77 -11.85
CA SER A 225 4.23 -6.34 -11.83
C SER A 225 3.90 -5.32 -12.95
N PRO A 226 4.17 -5.64 -14.24
CA PRO A 226 3.93 -4.71 -15.36
C PRO A 226 2.45 -4.41 -15.63
N GLN A 227 1.54 -5.15 -15.00
CA GLN A 227 0.09 -4.95 -15.11
C GLN A 227 -0.43 -3.77 -14.27
N ILE A 228 0.38 -3.18 -13.39
CA ILE A 228 -0.05 -2.05 -12.55
C ILE A 228 -0.32 -0.82 -13.41
N THR A 229 -1.54 -0.27 -13.29
CA THR A 229 -1.99 0.92 -14.01
C THR A 229 -2.21 2.12 -13.08
N THR A 230 -2.52 1.90 -11.80
CA THR A 230 -2.81 2.97 -10.82
C THR A 230 -1.91 2.90 -9.58
N LEU A 231 -1.25 4.01 -9.27
CA LEU A 231 -0.34 4.24 -8.13
C LEU A 231 -0.84 5.36 -7.20
N LYS A 232 -2.14 5.60 -7.22
CA LYS A 232 -2.79 6.69 -6.49
C LYS A 232 -2.57 6.56 -4.98
N TYR A 233 -2.03 7.58 -4.33
CA TYR A 233 -1.69 7.58 -2.90
C TYR A 233 -0.74 6.47 -2.41
N THR A 234 -0.12 5.66 -3.29
CA THR A 234 0.54 4.40 -2.90
C THR A 234 1.58 4.58 -1.79
N PHE A 235 2.33 5.68 -1.78
CA PHE A 235 3.31 6.03 -0.75
C PHE A 235 3.00 7.38 -0.08
N SER A 236 1.75 7.85 -0.16
CA SER A 236 1.32 9.13 0.40
C SER A 236 1.53 9.17 1.91
N GLY A 237 2.06 10.29 2.41
CA GLY A 237 2.25 10.57 3.83
C GLY A 237 3.32 9.72 4.50
N ASN A 238 4.23 9.12 3.75
CA ASN A 238 5.41 8.44 4.29
C ASN A 238 6.45 9.48 4.70
N THR A 239 6.30 10.03 5.91
CA THR A 239 7.07 11.19 6.37
C THR A 239 8.55 10.94 6.59
N ALA A 240 8.99 9.67 6.67
CA ALA A 240 10.39 9.27 6.78
C ALA A 240 11.05 8.91 5.43
N PHE A 241 10.34 8.98 4.31
CA PHE A 241 10.89 8.65 2.99
C PHE A 241 12.00 9.65 2.62
N GLU A 242 13.26 9.25 2.74
CA GLU A 242 14.41 10.14 2.53
C GLU A 242 14.93 10.07 1.10
N THR A 243 14.85 8.88 0.48
CA THR A 243 15.42 8.59 -0.83
C THR A 243 14.45 7.80 -1.70
N LEU A 244 14.36 8.19 -2.96
CA LEU A 244 13.68 7.42 -4.00
C LEU A 244 14.70 6.56 -4.75
N PRO A 245 14.45 5.27 -4.95
CA PRO A 245 15.31 4.43 -5.77
C PRO A 245 15.29 4.87 -7.23
N ALA A 246 16.46 5.00 -7.84
CA ALA A 246 16.55 5.24 -9.28
C ALA A 246 15.91 4.08 -10.06
N GLY A 247 15.17 4.39 -11.12
CA GLY A 247 14.52 3.39 -11.97
C GLY A 247 13.37 2.63 -11.30
N LEU A 248 12.81 3.11 -10.19
CA LEU A 248 11.71 2.46 -9.48
C LEU A 248 10.56 2.03 -10.41
N PHE A 249 10.14 2.91 -11.31
CA PHE A 249 9.01 2.64 -12.21
C PHE A 249 9.41 2.01 -13.54
N LYS A 250 10.66 1.54 -13.67
CA LYS A 250 11.13 0.87 -14.89
C LYS A 250 10.26 -0.36 -15.18
N GLY A 251 9.67 -0.40 -16.38
CA GLY A 251 8.79 -1.48 -16.81
C GLY A 251 7.29 -1.20 -16.61
N LEU A 252 6.91 -0.09 -15.98
CA LEU A 252 5.51 0.32 -15.82
C LEU A 252 5.00 1.21 -16.98
N ALA A 253 5.19 0.77 -18.22
CA ALA A 253 4.75 1.51 -19.41
C ALA A 253 3.22 1.70 -19.48
N ASN A 254 2.46 0.84 -18.80
CA ASN A 254 1.00 0.87 -18.72
C ASN A 254 0.46 1.69 -17.53
N ALA A 255 1.32 2.21 -16.65
CA ALA A 255 0.88 3.06 -15.54
C ALA A 255 0.31 4.37 -16.07
N THR A 256 -0.94 4.67 -15.73
CA THR A 256 -1.65 5.88 -16.16
C THR A 256 -1.68 6.92 -15.04
N ASN A 257 -1.95 6.51 -13.80
CA ASN A 257 -2.29 7.45 -12.73
C ASN A 257 -1.28 7.41 -11.57
N PHE A 258 -0.58 8.54 -11.36
CA PHE A 258 0.37 8.78 -10.26
C PHE A 258 -0.12 9.87 -9.30
N GLU A 259 -1.43 10.05 -9.17
CA GLU A 259 -2.03 11.05 -8.28
C GLU A 259 -1.59 10.82 -6.83
N GLU A 260 -0.95 11.83 -6.24
CA GLU A 260 -0.52 11.84 -4.83
C GLU A 260 0.36 10.65 -4.41
N THR A 261 1.06 10.00 -5.35
CA THR A 261 1.88 8.82 -5.05
C THR A 261 2.90 9.07 -3.94
N PHE A 262 3.54 10.25 -3.90
CA PHE A 262 4.50 10.67 -2.88
C PHE A 262 4.07 11.96 -2.16
N TYR A 263 2.75 12.20 -2.06
CA TYR A 263 2.21 13.38 -1.38
C TYR A 263 2.68 13.42 0.08
N GLY A 264 3.20 14.56 0.56
CA GLY A 264 3.56 14.76 1.96
C GLY A 264 4.68 13.85 2.46
N CYS A 265 5.56 13.37 1.58
CA CYS A 265 6.81 12.71 1.95
C CYS A 265 7.81 13.77 2.43
N THR A 266 7.60 14.29 3.63
CA THR A 266 8.25 15.51 4.12
C THR A 266 9.77 15.41 4.31
N ALA A 267 10.34 14.20 4.39
CA ALA A 267 11.79 13.97 4.49
C ALA A 267 12.47 13.78 3.13
N LEU A 268 11.73 13.72 2.02
CA LEU A 268 12.28 13.45 0.70
C LEU A 268 13.14 14.62 0.23
N LYS A 269 14.39 14.36 -0.16
CA LYS A 269 15.37 15.40 -0.51
C LYS A 269 15.53 15.64 -2.00
N GLU A 270 15.42 14.59 -2.82
CA GLU A 270 15.67 14.67 -4.25
C GLU A 270 14.77 13.68 -5.03
N ILE A 271 14.33 14.10 -6.22
CA ILE A 271 13.78 13.19 -7.24
C ILE A 271 14.94 12.74 -8.16
N PRO A 272 15.24 11.44 -8.28
CA PRO A 272 16.34 10.94 -9.12
C PRO A 272 16.17 11.28 -10.62
N ASP A 273 17.26 11.21 -11.36
CA ASP A 273 17.22 11.25 -12.83
C ASP A 273 16.34 10.10 -13.37
N GLU A 274 15.65 10.35 -14.49
CA GLU A 274 14.85 9.35 -15.22
C GLU A 274 13.76 8.66 -14.37
N PHE A 275 13.30 9.29 -13.28
CA PHE A 275 12.48 8.61 -12.27
C PHE A 275 11.14 8.05 -12.80
N PHE A 276 10.44 8.76 -13.68
CA PHE A 276 9.26 8.26 -14.40
C PHE A 276 9.55 7.99 -15.89
N ALA A 277 10.83 7.86 -16.27
CA ALA A 277 11.18 7.65 -17.66
C ALA A 277 10.57 6.35 -18.19
N GLY A 278 9.90 6.43 -19.34
CA GLY A 278 9.25 5.27 -19.98
C GLY A 278 7.87 4.90 -19.42
N CYS A 279 7.30 5.67 -18.49
CA CYS A 279 5.87 5.58 -18.12
C CYS A 279 4.98 6.17 -19.24
N THR A 280 5.00 5.56 -20.42
CA THR A 280 4.44 6.14 -21.66
C THR A 280 2.93 6.33 -21.63
N SER A 281 2.21 5.56 -20.81
CA SER A 281 0.75 5.71 -20.64
C SER A 281 0.35 6.70 -19.55
N ALA A 282 1.31 7.31 -18.84
CA ALA A 282 1.01 8.23 -17.76
C ALA A 282 0.16 9.41 -18.26
N ASP A 283 -1.01 9.61 -17.64
CA ASP A 283 -1.96 10.68 -17.97
C ASP A 283 -2.00 11.77 -16.90
N ILE A 284 -1.73 11.43 -15.64
CA ILE A 284 -1.94 12.30 -14.48
C ILE A 284 -0.80 12.13 -13.47
N PHE A 285 -0.18 13.25 -13.09
CA PHE A 285 0.77 13.37 -11.97
C PHE A 285 0.29 14.37 -10.90
N ARG A 286 -1.02 14.49 -10.74
CA ARG A 286 -1.64 15.46 -9.83
C ARG A 286 -1.12 15.30 -8.40
N SER A 287 -0.61 16.37 -7.81
CA SER A 287 -0.14 16.42 -6.43
C SER A 287 0.91 15.36 -6.07
N CYS A 288 1.61 14.77 -7.06
CA CYS A 288 2.47 13.59 -6.85
C CYS A 288 3.55 13.82 -5.79
N PHE A 289 4.12 15.03 -5.70
CA PHE A 289 5.11 15.43 -4.69
C PHE A 289 4.67 16.62 -3.85
N PHE A 290 3.36 16.87 -3.77
CA PHE A 290 2.84 18.00 -3.01
C PHE A 290 3.29 17.94 -1.56
N GLY A 291 3.78 19.06 -1.02
CA GLY A 291 4.14 19.17 0.40
C GLY A 291 5.40 18.41 0.79
N ASN A 292 6.27 18.06 -0.17
CA ASN A 292 7.57 17.46 0.11
C ASN A 292 8.54 18.56 0.57
N LYS A 293 8.41 18.94 1.83
CA LYS A 293 9.05 20.15 2.40
C LYS A 293 10.58 20.12 2.42
N ALA A 294 11.21 18.94 2.43
CA ALA A 294 12.67 18.82 2.37
C ALA A 294 13.23 18.69 0.94
N LEU A 295 12.37 18.67 -0.09
CA LEU A 295 12.78 18.45 -1.47
C LEU A 295 13.53 19.68 -1.98
N THR A 296 14.80 19.52 -2.39
CA THR A 296 15.65 20.63 -2.86
C THR A 296 15.90 20.60 -4.37
N LYS A 297 15.79 19.42 -4.99
CA LYS A 297 16.16 19.22 -6.41
C LYS A 297 15.30 18.16 -7.09
N VAL A 298 15.00 18.42 -8.37
CA VAL A 298 14.45 17.45 -9.32
C VAL A 298 15.54 17.04 -10.32
N GLY A 299 15.70 15.74 -10.53
CA GLY A 299 16.64 15.15 -11.48
C GLY A 299 16.27 15.40 -12.94
N ARG A 300 17.20 15.13 -13.84
CA ARG A 300 17.05 15.28 -15.30
C ARG A 300 16.17 14.18 -15.86
N ASN A 301 15.51 14.44 -16.98
CA ASN A 301 14.72 13.44 -17.73
C ASN A 301 13.63 12.75 -16.89
N VAL A 302 13.15 13.34 -15.78
CA VAL A 302 12.20 12.72 -14.85
C VAL A 302 10.93 12.25 -15.56
N PHE A 303 10.44 13.00 -16.55
CA PHE A 303 9.23 12.67 -17.32
C PHE A 303 9.53 12.23 -18.76
N LYS A 304 10.75 11.79 -19.06
CA LYS A 304 11.13 11.36 -20.42
C LYS A 304 10.21 10.22 -20.92
N GLY A 305 9.65 10.39 -22.11
CA GLY A 305 8.67 9.47 -22.70
C GLY A 305 7.24 9.58 -22.15
N CYS A 306 6.96 10.47 -21.18
CA CYS A 306 5.60 10.69 -20.65
C CYS A 306 4.77 11.58 -21.59
N THR A 307 4.46 11.08 -22.79
CA THR A 307 3.84 11.85 -23.88
C THR A 307 2.32 12.02 -23.79
N ASN A 308 1.67 11.30 -22.87
CA ASN A 308 0.21 11.30 -22.71
C ASN A 308 -0.29 12.13 -21.53
N VAL A 309 0.61 12.80 -20.79
CA VAL A 309 0.25 13.56 -19.59
C VAL A 309 -0.67 14.73 -19.95
N THR A 310 -1.77 14.84 -19.21
CA THR A 310 -2.77 15.89 -19.34
C THR A 310 -2.77 16.87 -18.16
N SER A 311 -2.28 16.45 -16.99
CA SER A 311 -2.28 17.25 -15.76
C SER A 311 -1.03 17.05 -14.88
N TYR A 312 -0.38 18.17 -14.58
CA TYR A 312 0.66 18.35 -13.55
C TYR A 312 0.16 19.22 -12.39
N LYS A 313 -1.16 19.25 -12.18
CA LYS A 313 -1.82 20.04 -11.15
C LYS A 313 -1.21 19.77 -9.78
N TRP A 314 -0.73 20.82 -9.11
CA TRP A 314 -0.08 20.77 -7.79
C TRP A 314 1.14 19.85 -7.66
N LEU A 315 1.78 19.44 -8.76
CA LEU A 315 2.85 18.44 -8.79
C LEU A 315 3.91 18.62 -7.68
N LEU A 316 4.44 19.84 -7.55
CA LEU A 316 5.51 20.25 -6.63
C LEU A 316 5.05 21.38 -5.69
N ALA A 317 3.74 21.58 -5.53
CA ALA A 317 3.25 22.63 -4.66
C ALA A 317 3.67 22.39 -3.20
N ASN A 318 3.92 23.45 -2.45
CA ASN A 318 4.39 23.44 -1.07
C ASN A 318 5.73 22.69 -0.86
N CYS A 319 6.54 22.52 -1.91
CA CYS A 319 7.95 22.10 -1.80
C CYS A 319 8.80 23.33 -1.43
N THR A 320 8.72 23.77 -0.18
CA THR A 320 9.25 25.06 0.29
C THR A 320 10.77 25.18 0.21
N GLU A 321 11.49 24.06 0.16
CA GLU A 321 12.95 24.00 0.04
C GLU A 321 13.44 23.76 -1.39
N LEU A 322 12.53 23.68 -2.37
CA LEU A 322 12.89 23.37 -3.76
C LEU A 322 13.70 24.52 -4.37
N VAL A 323 14.94 24.24 -4.77
CA VAL A 323 15.86 25.24 -5.33
C VAL A 323 16.00 25.12 -6.84
N SER A 324 15.94 23.89 -7.37
CA SER A 324 16.21 23.65 -8.80
C SER A 324 15.32 22.57 -9.41
N VAL A 325 14.91 22.83 -10.64
CA VAL A 325 14.30 21.87 -11.56
C VAL A 325 14.97 21.98 -12.93
N PRO A 326 15.03 20.92 -13.75
CA PRO A 326 15.50 21.02 -15.13
C PRO A 326 14.57 21.91 -15.96
N ALA A 327 15.13 22.76 -16.80
CA ALA A 327 14.36 23.62 -17.70
C ALA A 327 13.45 22.78 -18.64
N ASP A 328 13.99 21.68 -19.15
CA ASP A 328 13.39 20.74 -20.11
C ASP A 328 12.50 19.67 -19.46
N MET A 329 12.16 19.79 -18.16
CA MET A 329 11.49 18.71 -17.42
C MET A 329 10.14 18.28 -18.01
N PHE A 330 9.49 19.13 -18.81
CA PHE A 330 8.19 18.87 -19.46
C PHE A 330 8.28 18.76 -20.99
N ASP A 331 9.46 18.50 -21.55
CA ASP A 331 9.68 18.50 -23.00
C ASP A 331 8.89 17.43 -23.73
N ASP A 332 8.74 16.23 -23.19
CA ASP A 332 7.95 15.18 -23.85
C ASP A 332 6.45 15.32 -23.60
N SER A 333 6.06 16.09 -22.59
CA SER A 333 4.67 16.25 -22.14
C SER A 333 3.97 17.40 -22.88
N ARG A 334 3.81 17.22 -24.20
CA ARG A 334 3.24 18.22 -25.13
C ARG A 334 1.71 18.37 -25.04
N LYS A 335 1.02 17.42 -24.41
CA LYS A 335 -0.45 17.37 -24.32
C LYS A 335 -1.04 17.97 -23.03
N VAL A 336 -0.20 18.51 -22.15
CA VAL A 336 -0.62 18.98 -20.82
C VAL A 336 -1.54 20.18 -20.94
N THR A 337 -2.74 20.07 -20.35
CA THR A 337 -3.72 21.17 -20.28
C THR A 337 -3.85 21.78 -18.90
N ASP A 338 -3.32 21.13 -17.86
CA ASP A 338 -3.49 21.56 -16.47
C ASP A 338 -2.14 21.64 -15.74
N PHE A 339 -1.66 22.86 -15.57
CA PHE A 339 -0.51 23.27 -14.75
C PHE A 339 -0.95 24.00 -13.48
N SER A 340 -2.23 23.90 -13.08
CA SER A 340 -2.73 24.67 -11.93
C SER A 340 -1.95 24.33 -10.65
N GLY A 341 -1.36 25.36 -10.05
CA GLY A 341 -0.55 25.23 -8.85
C GLY A 341 0.70 24.35 -8.96
N THR A 342 1.20 23.99 -10.16
CA THR A 342 2.31 23.02 -10.31
C THR A 342 3.51 23.31 -9.42
N PHE A 343 3.94 24.57 -9.28
CA PHE A 343 5.07 25.00 -8.43
C PHE A 343 4.65 25.83 -7.23
N ARG A 344 3.34 25.91 -6.94
CA ARG A 344 2.80 26.87 -5.97
C ARG A 344 3.54 26.79 -4.63
N ASP A 345 3.92 27.95 -4.10
CA ASP A 345 4.59 28.14 -2.82
C ASP A 345 5.98 27.44 -2.75
N ALA A 346 6.63 27.18 -3.89
CA ALA A 346 8.05 26.80 -4.01
C ALA A 346 8.96 28.05 -3.93
N ALA A 347 8.98 28.69 -2.75
CA ALA A 347 9.56 30.02 -2.55
C ALA A 347 11.07 30.13 -2.83
N LYS A 348 11.83 29.02 -2.81
CA LYS A 348 13.27 29.00 -3.05
C LYS A 348 13.66 28.63 -4.48
N LEU A 349 12.69 28.45 -5.37
CA LEU A 349 12.92 28.01 -6.75
C LEU A 349 13.60 29.14 -7.54
N ALA A 350 14.94 29.10 -7.59
CA ALA A 350 15.80 30.16 -8.11
C ALA A 350 16.38 29.79 -9.49
N VAL A 351 15.48 29.42 -10.41
CA VAL A 351 15.80 29.07 -11.80
C VAL A 351 14.91 29.85 -12.75
N GLU A 352 15.23 29.80 -14.03
CA GLU A 352 14.31 30.20 -15.09
C GLU A 352 13.15 29.19 -15.14
N SER A 353 11.93 29.67 -15.33
CA SER A 353 10.77 28.77 -15.38
C SER A 353 10.90 27.72 -16.49
N PRO A 354 10.32 26.51 -16.34
CA PRO A 354 10.48 25.44 -17.33
C PRO A 354 10.05 25.84 -18.74
N TYR A 355 10.86 25.45 -19.72
CA TYR A 355 10.66 25.74 -21.14
C TYR A 355 11.12 24.58 -22.01
N THR A 356 10.61 24.58 -23.24
CA THR A 356 11.02 23.67 -24.29
C THR A 356 11.63 24.46 -25.44
N THR A 357 12.75 24.00 -25.99
CA THR A 357 13.36 24.66 -27.17
C THR A 357 12.72 24.15 -28.46
N ILE A 358 12.19 25.05 -29.28
CA ILE A 358 11.64 24.78 -30.61
C ILE A 358 12.39 25.66 -31.61
N ASP A 359 13.10 25.03 -32.55
CA ASP A 359 13.88 25.72 -33.58
C ASP A 359 14.84 26.79 -33.02
N GLY A 360 15.44 26.51 -31.86
CA GLY A 360 16.36 27.41 -31.15
C GLY A 360 15.68 28.49 -30.30
N VAL A 361 14.34 28.54 -30.26
CA VAL A 361 13.56 29.48 -29.44
C VAL A 361 13.06 28.80 -28.17
N LYS A 362 13.21 29.44 -27.02
CA LYS A 362 12.61 28.96 -25.76
C LYS A 362 11.10 29.22 -25.77
N VAL A 363 10.32 28.20 -25.46
CA VAL A 363 8.88 28.30 -25.25
C VAL A 363 8.57 27.85 -23.83
N HIS A 364 8.33 28.80 -22.94
CA HIS A 364 8.00 28.54 -21.55
C HIS A 364 6.61 27.91 -21.41
N ILE A 365 6.34 27.25 -20.28
CA ILE A 365 5.02 26.62 -20.06
C ILE A 365 3.86 27.61 -20.18
N TYR A 366 4.07 28.89 -19.86
CA TYR A 366 3.08 29.96 -19.99
C TYR A 366 2.91 30.51 -21.41
N GLU A 367 3.83 30.20 -22.32
CA GLU A 367 3.80 30.59 -23.74
C GLU A 367 3.20 29.50 -24.63
N ARG A 368 3.03 28.27 -24.15
CA ARG A 368 2.61 27.12 -24.96
C ARG A 368 1.29 27.32 -25.73
N SER A 369 0.40 28.20 -25.26
CA SER A 369 -0.83 28.56 -25.99
C SER A 369 -0.58 29.30 -27.31
N LEU A 370 0.59 29.92 -27.47
CA LEU A 370 1.03 30.64 -28.68
C LEU A 370 1.68 29.71 -29.71
N HIS A 371 1.91 28.44 -29.37
CA HIS A 371 2.58 27.45 -30.21
C HIS A 371 1.70 26.20 -30.44
N PRO A 372 0.51 26.36 -31.07
CA PRO A 372 -0.47 25.29 -31.22
C PRO A 372 0.01 24.12 -32.10
N ASP A 373 0.99 24.33 -32.98
CA ASP A 373 1.58 23.28 -33.80
C ASP A 373 2.46 22.32 -32.98
N ALA A 374 2.90 22.74 -31.80
CA ALA A 374 3.82 22.00 -30.95
C ALA A 374 3.23 21.57 -29.60
N PHE A 375 2.17 22.23 -29.12
CA PHE A 375 1.56 21.95 -27.82
C PHE A 375 0.04 22.03 -27.86
N THR A 376 -0.60 21.20 -27.04
CA THR A 376 -1.98 21.47 -26.63
C THR A 376 -1.98 22.68 -25.70
N ALA A 377 -2.85 23.67 -25.98
CA ALA A 377 -2.95 24.87 -25.17
C ALA A 377 -3.32 24.56 -23.69
N PRO A 378 -2.56 25.09 -22.71
CA PRO A 378 -2.96 25.04 -21.31
C PRO A 378 -4.32 25.70 -21.05
N LYS A 379 -5.19 25.01 -20.32
CA LYS A 379 -6.55 25.45 -19.95
C LYS A 379 -6.68 25.82 -18.48
N SER A 380 -5.86 25.21 -17.62
CA SER A 380 -5.84 25.46 -16.18
C SER A 380 -4.41 25.70 -15.74
N PHE A 381 -4.12 26.89 -15.26
CA PHE A 381 -2.76 27.33 -14.91
C PHE A 381 -2.73 28.31 -13.75
N GLY A 382 -3.91 28.64 -13.20
CA GLY A 382 -4.02 29.53 -12.05
C GLY A 382 -3.15 29.08 -10.89
N THR A 383 -2.54 30.02 -10.20
CA THR A 383 -1.62 29.81 -9.08
C THR A 383 -0.37 28.98 -9.38
N CYS A 384 -0.07 28.62 -10.64
CA CYS A 384 1.08 27.77 -11.01
C CYS A 384 2.38 28.20 -10.33
N PHE A 385 2.68 29.50 -10.40
CA PHE A 385 3.87 30.11 -9.82
C PHE A 385 3.55 31.00 -8.61
N ARG A 386 2.35 30.93 -8.04
CA ARG A 386 2.02 31.74 -6.85
C ARG A 386 3.02 31.43 -5.75
N GLY A 387 3.65 32.46 -5.18
CA GLY A 387 4.68 32.33 -4.15
C GLY A 387 6.09 31.95 -4.66
N CYS A 388 6.32 31.85 -5.98
CA CYS A 388 7.62 31.53 -6.57
C CYS A 388 8.43 32.79 -6.94
N THR A 389 8.57 33.73 -6.01
CA THR A 389 9.19 35.05 -6.28
C THR A 389 10.70 35.00 -6.56
N ALA A 390 11.34 33.84 -6.36
CA ALA A 390 12.77 33.64 -6.62
C ALA A 390 13.08 33.24 -8.08
N LEU A 391 12.07 32.96 -8.91
CA LEU A 391 12.25 32.64 -10.33
C LEU A 391 13.00 33.78 -11.04
N THR A 392 13.97 33.45 -11.89
CA THR A 392 14.81 34.47 -12.54
C THR A 392 14.04 35.29 -13.57
N ASP A 393 12.92 34.76 -14.06
CA ASP A 393 11.98 35.38 -15.00
C ASP A 393 10.68 35.87 -14.32
N TRP A 394 10.65 35.98 -12.98
CA TRP A 394 9.47 36.38 -12.21
C TRP A 394 8.79 37.66 -12.72
N ASP A 395 9.57 38.71 -13.02
CA ASP A 395 9.03 39.99 -13.48
C ASP A 395 8.41 39.89 -14.90
N ALA A 396 8.96 39.01 -15.75
CA ALA A 396 8.40 38.74 -17.08
C ALA A 396 7.06 38.00 -16.96
N ILE A 397 6.96 37.02 -16.07
CA ILE A 397 5.70 36.33 -15.78
C ILE A 397 4.67 37.32 -15.18
N GLY A 398 5.09 38.17 -14.25
CA GLY A 398 4.23 39.14 -13.57
C GLY A 398 3.61 40.19 -14.50
N SER A 399 4.35 40.60 -15.53
CA SER A 399 3.90 41.61 -16.50
C SER A 399 3.15 41.02 -17.69
N GLY A 400 3.62 39.90 -18.25
CA GLY A 400 3.03 39.27 -19.44
C GLY A 400 2.00 38.17 -19.16
N TYR A 401 2.07 37.53 -18.00
CA TYR A 401 1.37 36.27 -17.71
C TYR A 401 0.80 36.21 -16.28
N ALA A 402 0.33 37.35 -15.74
CA ALA A 402 -0.10 37.50 -14.34
C ALA A 402 -1.13 36.47 -13.83
N ALA A 403 -1.92 35.84 -14.72
CA ALA A 403 -2.85 34.78 -14.35
C ALA A 403 -2.14 33.47 -13.89
N TRP A 404 -0.86 33.29 -14.20
CA TRP A 404 -0.04 32.16 -13.74
C TRP A 404 0.49 32.35 -12.31
N THR A 405 0.49 33.59 -11.80
CA THR A 405 0.98 33.93 -10.45
C THR A 405 -0.15 34.22 -9.45
N LYS A 406 -1.37 34.48 -9.93
CA LYS A 406 -2.55 34.81 -9.13
C LYS A 406 -3.38 33.60 -8.73
#